data_AF-A0A7J4UH07-F1
#
_entry.id   AF-A0A7J4UH07-F1
#
_cell.length_a   1.000
_cell.length_b   1.000
_cell.length_c   1.000
_cell.angle_alpha   90.00
_cell.angle_beta   90.00
_cell.angle_gamma   90.00
#
_symmetry.space_group_name_H-M   'P 1'
#
loop_
_entity.id
_entity.type
_entity.pdbx_description
1 polymer ?
#
loop_
_entity_poly.entity_id
_entity_poly.type
_entity_poly.pdbx_seq_one_letter_code
_entity_poly.pdbx_strand_id
1 'polypeptide(L)'
;MDPEVQKVIDYLSSKEYIEKRDRAILVFNERNIECDLNGHLNSNIEDNTCNYCYRRLEYSTSRYDSVTNKQKNLSNFEIGLQKLEDYFKGISKIFKGLDI
;
A
#
# COMPACT_ATOMS: atom_id res chain seq x y z
N MET A 1 -3.59 13.75 29.82
CA MET A 1 -3.65 12.91 28.61
C MET A 1 -4.31 11.61 28.99
N ASP A 2 -5.19 11.07 28.14
CA ASP A 2 -5.87 9.81 28.40
C ASP A 2 -4.83 8.67 28.56
N PRO A 3 -4.88 7.85 29.63
CA PRO A 3 -3.95 6.74 29.84
C PRO A 3 -3.92 5.72 28.70
N GLU A 4 -5.03 5.52 27.99
CA GLU A 4 -5.08 4.64 26.82
C GLU A 4 -4.33 5.25 25.63
N VAL A 5 -4.47 6.56 25.44
CA VAL A 5 -3.73 7.29 24.39
C VAL A 5 -2.22 7.26 24.66
N GLN A 6 -1.78 7.42 25.91
CA GLN A 6 -0.36 7.33 26.27
C GLN A 6 0.21 5.94 25.96
N LYS A 7 -0.51 4.86 26.28
CA LYS A 7 -0.09 3.49 25.97
C LYS A 7 0.11 3.26 24.46
N VAL A 8 -0.77 3.82 23.64
CA VAL A 8 -0.63 3.74 22.18
C VAL A 8 0.61 4.50 21.72
N ILE A 9 0.83 5.71 22.23
CA ILE A 9 2.02 6.51 21.90
C ILE A 9 3.31 5.79 22.29
N ASP A 10 3.35 5.20 23.49
CA ASP A 10 4.51 4.46 23.99
C ASP A 10 4.80 3.24 23.12
N TYR A 11 3.77 2.49 22.72
CA TYR A 11 3.91 1.36 21.81
C TYR A 11 4.42 1.80 20.43
N LEU A 12 3.83 2.83 19.83
CA LEU A 12 4.24 3.36 18.52
C LEU A 12 5.66 3.94 18.54
N SER A 13 6.14 4.34 19.71
CA SER A 13 7.50 4.86 19.91
C SER A 13 8.49 3.79 20.36
N SER A 14 8.03 2.55 20.60
CA SER A 14 8.89 1.46 21.04
C SER A 14 9.87 1.04 19.93
N LYS A 15 11.07 0.64 20.35
CA LYS A 15 12.11 0.13 19.43
C LYS A 15 11.60 -1.05 18.60
N GLU A 16 10.88 -1.98 19.24
CA GLU A 16 10.31 -3.15 18.57
C GLU A 16 9.35 -2.77 17.45
N TYR A 17 8.42 -1.84 17.72
CA TYR A 17 7.47 -1.36 16.72
C TYR A 17 8.20 -0.70 15.53
N ILE A 18 9.17 0.18 15.82
CA ILE A 18 9.96 0.87 14.81
C ILE A 18 10.72 -0.15 13.94
N GLU A 19 11.42 -1.11 14.53
CA GLU A 19 12.15 -2.16 13.80
C GLU A 19 11.22 -3.04 12.95
N LYS A 20 10.03 -3.38 13.45
CA LYS A 20 9.03 -4.15 12.69
C LYS A 20 8.48 -3.32 11.53
N ARG A 21 8.21 -2.02 11.73
CA ARG A 21 7.73 -1.10 10.69
C ARG A 21 8.78 -0.93 9.60
N ASP A 22 10.04 -0.70 9.98
CA ASP A 22 11.12 -0.47 9.03
C ASP A 22 11.38 -1.72 8.18
N ARG A 23 11.32 -2.92 8.77
CA ARG A 23 11.33 -4.18 8.02
C ARG A 23 10.16 -4.29 7.03
N ALA A 24 8.94 -3.94 7.44
CA ALA A 24 7.79 -3.97 6.56
C ALA A 24 7.94 -3.02 5.36
N ILE A 25 8.50 -1.81 5.58
CA ILE A 25 8.80 -0.84 4.52
C ILE A 25 9.83 -1.40 3.53
N LEU A 26 10.90 -2.03 4.02
CA LEU A 26 11.92 -2.64 3.16
C LEU A 26 11.32 -3.71 2.24
N VAL A 27 10.59 -4.67 2.82
CA VAL A 27 9.94 -5.73 2.03
C VAL A 27 8.92 -5.12 1.05
N PHE A 28 8.16 -4.11 1.46
CA PHE A 28 7.22 -3.43 0.56
C PHE A 28 7.94 -2.83 -0.66
N ASN A 29 9.03 -2.11 -0.43
CA ASN A 29 9.82 -1.48 -1.48
C ASN A 29 10.45 -2.51 -2.42
N GLU A 30 11.02 -3.59 -1.88
CA GLU A 30 11.58 -4.70 -2.66
C GLU A 30 10.53 -5.32 -3.59
N ARG A 31 9.34 -5.62 -3.07
CA ARG A 31 8.24 -6.17 -3.89
C ARG A 31 7.76 -5.21 -4.97
N ASN A 32 7.77 -3.91 -4.70
CA ASN A 32 7.41 -2.91 -5.70
C ASN A 32 8.43 -2.87 -6.83
N ILE A 33 9.73 -2.82 -6.50
CA ILE A 33 10.82 -2.84 -7.48
C ILE A 33 10.72 -4.11 -8.34
N GLU A 34 10.46 -5.26 -7.72
CA GLU A 34 10.35 -6.53 -8.45
C GLU A 34 9.17 -6.53 -9.44
N CYS A 35 8.00 -6.02 -9.03
CA CYS A 35 6.86 -5.84 -9.93
C CYS A 35 7.10 -4.78 -11.01
N ASP A 36 7.90 -3.74 -10.74
CA ASP A 36 8.26 -2.74 -11.75
C ASP A 36 9.17 -3.33 -12.84
N LEU A 37 10.03 -4.28 -12.47
CA LEU A 37 10.96 -4.94 -13.40
C LEU A 37 10.32 -6.08 -14.18
N ASN A 38 9.45 -6.87 -13.55
CA ASN A 38 8.93 -8.12 -14.10
C ASN A 38 7.43 -8.07 -14.46
N GLY A 39 6.78 -6.92 -14.24
CA GLY A 39 5.32 -6.82 -14.25
C GLY A 39 4.69 -7.35 -12.96
N HIS A 40 3.39 -7.11 -12.79
CA HIS A 40 2.67 -7.51 -11.58
C HIS A 40 2.64 -9.04 -11.41
N LEU A 41 3.39 -9.54 -10.42
CA LEU A 41 3.62 -10.98 -10.21
C LEU A 41 2.40 -11.77 -9.72
N ASN A 42 1.45 -11.10 -9.06
CA ASN A 42 0.21 -11.72 -8.58
C ASN A 42 -0.96 -10.77 -8.77
N SER A 43 -1.37 -10.60 -10.02
CA SER A 43 -2.45 -9.69 -10.41
C SER A 43 -3.83 -10.26 -10.05
N ASN A 44 -4.63 -9.49 -9.33
CA ASN A 44 -6.05 -9.71 -9.14
C ASN A 44 -6.84 -8.67 -9.95
N ILE A 45 -7.36 -9.11 -11.09
CA ILE A 45 -8.10 -8.27 -12.04
C ILE A 45 -9.44 -7.82 -11.43
N GLU A 46 -10.13 -8.69 -10.69
CA GLU A 46 -11.42 -8.38 -10.07
C GLU A 46 -11.28 -7.22 -9.06
N ASP A 47 -10.20 -7.23 -8.29
CA ASP A 47 -9.93 -6.20 -7.29
C ASP A 47 -9.14 -5.01 -7.84
N ASN A 48 -8.69 -5.04 -9.10
CA ASN A 48 -7.72 -4.11 -9.69
C ASN A 48 -6.50 -3.89 -8.75
N THR A 49 -5.95 -4.97 -8.21
CA THR A 49 -4.77 -4.89 -7.33
C THR A 49 -3.81 -6.04 -7.56
N CYS A 50 -2.54 -5.83 -7.22
CA CYS A 50 -1.56 -6.90 -7.14
C CYS A 50 -1.51 -7.42 -5.70
N ASN A 51 -1.77 -8.71 -5.48
CA ASN A 51 -1.69 -9.34 -4.16
C ASN A 51 -0.24 -9.50 -3.65
N TYR A 52 0.76 -9.29 -4.51
CA TYR A 52 2.17 -9.34 -4.15
C TYR A 52 2.69 -7.98 -3.67
N CYS A 53 2.65 -6.97 -4.55
CA CYS A 53 3.17 -5.63 -4.25
C CYS A 53 2.11 -4.67 -3.69
N TYR A 54 0.84 -5.09 -3.57
CA TYR A 54 -0.29 -4.34 -3.01
C TYR A 54 -0.65 -3.02 -3.70
N ARG A 55 0.01 -2.68 -4.81
CA ARG A 55 -0.38 -1.58 -5.71
C ARG A 55 -1.55 -1.98 -6.59
N ARG A 56 -2.27 -0.98 -7.09
CA ARG A 56 -3.28 -1.18 -8.13
C ARG A 56 -2.61 -1.59 -9.45
N LEU A 57 -3.31 -2.38 -10.25
CA LEU A 57 -2.82 -2.78 -11.58
C LEU A 57 -2.87 -1.58 -12.52
N GLU A 58 -3.96 -0.82 -12.42
CA GLU A 58 -4.16 0.41 -13.18
C GLU A 58 -4.50 1.56 -12.23
N TYR A 59 -3.65 2.57 -12.22
CA TYR A 59 -4.00 3.90 -11.76
C TYR A 59 -4.69 4.60 -12.93
N SER A 60 -5.94 5.05 -12.74
CA SER A 60 -6.72 5.71 -13.79
C SER A 60 -5.86 6.69 -14.62
N THR A 61 -5.59 6.38 -15.90
CA THR A 61 -5.52 7.37 -17.00
C THR A 61 -5.26 6.73 -18.37
N SER A 62 -6.34 6.53 -19.13
CA SER A 62 -6.43 6.95 -20.54
C SER A 62 -7.91 7.17 -20.87
N ARG A 63 -8.19 8.18 -21.70
CA ARG A 63 -9.54 8.60 -22.14
C ARG A 63 -10.34 7.50 -22.87
N TYR A 64 -9.70 6.36 -23.13
CA TYR A 64 -10.15 5.36 -24.11
C TYR A 64 -10.31 3.92 -23.58
N ASP A 65 -9.95 3.62 -22.33
CA ASP A 65 -10.10 2.23 -21.84
C ASP A 65 -11.46 1.97 -21.19
N SER A 66 -12.08 0.84 -21.53
CA SER A 66 -13.47 0.50 -21.21
C SER A 66 -13.69 0.01 -19.77
N VAL A 67 -12.61 -0.16 -19.00
CA VAL A 67 -12.63 -0.91 -17.72
C VAL A 67 -13.16 -0.10 -16.53
N THR A 68 -13.11 1.25 -16.56
CA THR A 68 -13.33 2.04 -15.33
C THR A 68 -14.22 3.29 -15.51
N ASN A 69 -15.51 3.10 -15.78
CA ASN A 69 -16.48 4.22 -15.84
C ASN A 69 -16.62 5.01 -14.52
N LYS A 70 -16.28 4.44 -13.35
CA LYS A 70 -16.31 5.14 -12.05
C LYS A 70 -15.05 5.95 -11.73
N GLN A 71 -13.90 5.66 -12.37
CA GLN A 71 -12.61 6.30 -12.06
C GLN A 71 -12.15 7.31 -13.12
N LYS A 72 -12.94 7.51 -14.20
CA LYS A 72 -12.71 8.46 -15.29
C LYS A 72 -12.54 9.93 -14.88
N ASN A 73 -12.87 10.29 -13.63
CA ASN A 73 -12.95 11.67 -13.17
C ASN A 73 -11.92 12.07 -12.10
N LEU A 74 -10.95 11.20 -11.77
CA LEU A 74 -9.96 11.53 -10.74
C LEU A 74 -8.92 12.53 -11.30
N SER A 75 -8.76 13.64 -10.59
CA SER A 75 -7.68 14.59 -10.77
C SER A 75 -6.32 13.97 -10.40
N ASN A 76 -5.24 14.60 -10.87
CA ASN A 76 -3.87 14.21 -10.47
C ASN A 76 -3.67 14.21 -8.95
N PHE A 77 -4.38 15.09 -8.24
CA PHE A 77 -4.35 15.14 -6.78
C PHE A 77 -4.99 13.88 -6.15
N GLU A 78 -6.16 13.47 -6.63
CA GLU A 78 -6.85 12.27 -6.14
C GLU A 78 -6.06 10.99 -6.48
N ILE A 79 -5.42 10.93 -7.65
CA ILE A 79 -4.49 9.84 -7.99
C ILE A 79 -3.32 9.81 -7.01
N GLY A 80 -2.76 10.97 -6.65
CA GLY A 80 -1.70 11.09 -5.66
C GLY A 80 -2.13 10.55 -4.28
N LEU A 81 -3.33 10.92 -3.81
CA LEU A 81 -3.90 10.41 -2.57
C LEU A 81 -4.07 8.89 -2.61
N GLN A 82 -4.56 8.35 -3.73
CA GLN A 82 -4.79 6.92 -3.86
C GLN A 82 -3.48 6.11 -3.85
N LYS A 83 -2.41 6.66 -4.44
CA LYS A 83 -1.06 6.07 -4.32
C LYS A 83 -0.56 6.06 -2.87
N LEU A 84 -0.83 7.11 -2.10
CA LEU A 84 -0.49 7.16 -0.67
C LEU A 84 -1.30 6.13 0.14
N GLU A 85 -2.59 5.99 -0.15
CA GLU A 85 -3.43 4.97 0.49
C GLU A 85 -2.91 3.56 0.21
N ASP A 86 -2.57 3.25 -1.04
CA ASP A 86 -2.02 1.95 -1.42
C ASP A 86 -0.67 1.70 -0.72
N TYR A 87 0.18 2.73 -0.61
CA TYR A 87 1.45 2.66 0.13
C TYR A 87 1.24 2.25 1.59
N PHE A 88 0.37 2.96 2.32
CA PHE A 88 0.10 2.65 3.73
C PHE A 88 -0.59 1.30 3.91
N LYS A 89 -1.52 0.95 3.02
CA LYS A 89 -2.22 -0.34 3.05
C LYS A 89 -1.26 -1.50 2.79
N GLY A 90 -0.34 -1.35 1.83
CA GLY A 90 0.67 -2.34 1.52
C GLY A 90 1.61 -2.60 2.68
N ILE A 91 2.15 -1.54 3.29
CA ILE A 91 2.97 -1.65 4.51
C ILE A 91 2.19 -2.32 5.63
N SER A 92 0.93 -1.94 5.86
CA SER A 92 0.09 -2.54 6.90
C SER A 92 -0.14 -4.04 6.68
N LYS A 93 -0.39 -4.47 5.43
CA LYS A 93 -0.54 -5.89 5.10
C LYS A 93 0.73 -6.69 5.39
N ILE A 94 1.90 -6.17 5.03
CA ILE A 94 3.18 -6.81 5.31
C ILE A 94 3.45 -6.82 6.82
N PHE A 95 3.21 -5.69 7.50
CA PHE A 95 3.40 -5.56 8.93
C PHE A 95 2.58 -6.60 9.73
N LYS A 96 1.35 -6.88 9.30
CA LYS A 96 0.51 -7.96 9.86
C LYS A 96 0.98 -9.36 9.48
N GLY A 97 1.64 -9.54 8.34
CA GLY A 97 2.18 -10.84 7.91
C GLY A 97 3.55 -11.18 8.50
N LEU A 98 4.28 -10.18 9.00
CA LEU A 98 5.55 -10.33 9.72
C LEU A 98 5.33 -10.76 11.19
N ASP A 99 4.34 -11.62 11.43
CA ASP A 99 4.03 -12.11 12.77
C ASP A 99 5.24 -12.79 13.41
N ILE A 100 5.51 -12.33 14.64
CA ILE A 100 5.81 -13.20 15.78
C ILE A 100 4.47 -13.83 16.16
#